data_AF-A0A965AXZ2-F1
#
_entry.id   AF-A0A965AXZ2-F1
#
_cell.length_a   1.000
_cell.length_b   1.000
_cell.length_c   1.000
_cell.angle_alpha   90.00
_cell.angle_beta   90.00
_cell.angle_gamma   90.00
#
_symmetry.space_group_name_H-M   'P 1'
#
loop_
_entity.id
_entity.type
_entity.pdbx_description
1 polymer ?
#
loop_
_entity_poly.entity_id
_entity_poly.type
_entity_poly.pdbx_seq_one_letter_code
_entity_poly.pdbx_strand_id
1 'polypeptide(L)'
;MDSQEKFENMISSGKTIRGKKCFIDIPLSGDINLSPLKHHDIDELHFMEGDISWFYNVPRGIKKIVINGNKLENIPSLELGNLVSLEANNNRLSKIDLKEMTKIASLYLNNNKIHDILNFPSSLQILNVDRNNLSELDMHGGESCTSVSCLDNPQLNKIYNAPVSKHYFELNKDSHTQVMLHGGAPKREAKENVMYSDVKEAVNEYYALKNRYTEDQKTVINKIMNKKSMSRKDKVREVRSAVFRCVNCKREGGTKFWKDSNYNLKAICGNVQNPCNLNIN
;
A
#
# COMPACT_ATOMS: atom_id res chain seq x y z
N MET A 1 -2.54 -36.00 25.35
CA MET A 1 -3.46 -34.88 25.11
C MET A 1 -2.84 -34.02 24.05
N ASP A 2 -3.46 -34.00 22.87
CA ASP A 2 -3.06 -33.10 21.80
C ASP A 2 -3.28 -31.63 22.22
N SER A 3 -2.58 -30.70 21.59
CA SER A 3 -2.66 -29.28 21.94
C SER A 3 -4.07 -28.71 21.76
N GLN A 4 -4.85 -29.18 20.78
CA GLN A 4 -6.24 -28.78 20.63
C GLN A 4 -7.11 -29.24 21.82
N GLU A 5 -6.93 -30.48 22.26
CA GLU A 5 -7.67 -31.03 23.41
C GLU A 5 -7.32 -30.30 24.72
N LYS A 6 -6.05 -29.93 24.90
CA LYS A 6 -5.62 -29.09 26.03
C LYS A 6 -6.32 -27.72 25.99
N PHE A 7 -6.34 -27.08 24.83
CA PHE A 7 -7.00 -25.80 24.63
C PHE A 7 -8.49 -25.88 24.98
N GLU A 8 -9.21 -26.87 24.44
CA GLU A 8 -10.64 -27.06 24.71
C GLU A 8 -10.93 -27.29 26.20
N ASN A 9 -10.17 -28.16 26.85
CA ASN A 9 -10.31 -28.42 28.29
C ASN A 9 -10.10 -27.15 29.12
N MET A 10 -9.15 -26.30 28.73
CA MET A 10 -8.91 -25.01 29.38
C MET A 10 -10.09 -24.06 29.22
N ILE A 11 -10.65 -23.92 28.01
CA ILE A 11 -11.81 -23.06 27.76
C ILE A 11 -13.03 -23.58 28.53
N SER A 12 -13.29 -24.89 28.51
CA SER A 12 -14.40 -25.51 29.25
C SER A 12 -14.27 -25.36 30.76
N SER A 13 -13.05 -25.34 31.30
CA SER A 13 -12.84 -25.12 32.74
C SER A 13 -13.21 -23.70 33.21
N GLY A 14 -13.29 -22.73 32.28
CA GLY A 14 -13.56 -21.32 32.54
C GLY A 14 -12.44 -20.56 33.26
N LYS A 15 -11.38 -21.24 33.74
CA LYS A 15 -10.30 -20.64 34.54
C LYS A 15 -9.39 -19.71 33.75
N THR A 16 -9.36 -19.86 32.43
CA THR A 16 -8.56 -19.04 31.51
C THR A 16 -9.16 -17.67 31.22
N ILE A 17 -10.48 -17.50 31.45
CA ILE A 17 -11.20 -16.28 31.12
C ILE A 17 -11.33 -15.41 32.36
N ARG A 18 -10.81 -14.18 32.28
CA ARG A 18 -10.83 -13.18 33.34
C ARG A 18 -11.43 -11.89 32.79
N GLY A 19 -12.72 -11.68 33.06
CA GLY A 19 -13.49 -10.64 32.39
C GLY A 19 -13.56 -10.91 30.89
N LYS A 20 -13.21 -9.93 30.06
CA LYS A 20 -13.17 -10.05 28.60
C LYS A 20 -11.84 -10.56 28.02
N LYS A 21 -10.97 -11.12 28.87
CA LYS A 21 -9.62 -11.57 28.47
C LYS A 21 -9.49 -13.07 28.67
N CYS A 22 -8.93 -13.76 27.69
CA CYS A 22 -8.61 -15.18 27.76
C CYS A 22 -7.10 -15.38 27.72
N PHE A 23 -6.57 -16.10 28.70
CA PHE A 23 -5.15 -16.41 28.84
C PHE A 23 -4.94 -17.92 28.69
N ILE A 24 -4.21 -18.32 27.66
CA ILE A 24 -3.75 -19.68 27.45
C ILE A 24 -2.37 -19.78 28.07
N ASP A 25 -2.30 -20.17 29.33
CA ASP A 25 -1.11 -20.18 30.19
C ASP A 25 -0.32 -21.49 30.14
N ILE A 26 -0.49 -22.27 29.07
CA ILE A 26 0.30 -23.47 28.79
C ILE A 26 0.84 -23.39 27.36
N PRO A 27 2.02 -23.99 27.10
CA PRO A 27 2.52 -24.09 25.74
C PRO A 27 1.63 -25.01 24.91
N LEU A 28 1.18 -24.51 23.76
CA LEU A 28 0.49 -25.27 22.73
C LEU A 28 1.40 -25.44 21.52
N SER A 29 1.02 -26.35 20.62
CA SER A 29 1.79 -26.70 19.43
C SER A 29 0.87 -27.01 18.26
N GLY A 30 1.35 -26.80 17.04
CA GLY A 30 0.58 -27.11 15.83
C GLY A 30 -0.53 -26.09 15.57
N ASP A 31 -1.58 -26.52 14.89
CA ASP A 31 -2.67 -25.66 14.46
C ASP A 31 -3.78 -25.65 15.51
N ILE A 32 -4.23 -24.46 15.93
CA ILE A 32 -5.23 -24.30 16.99
C ILE A 32 -6.55 -23.75 16.44
N ASN A 33 -7.62 -24.51 16.63
CA ASN A 33 -8.98 -24.10 16.32
C ASN A 33 -9.57 -23.25 17.46
N LEU A 34 -9.89 -21.99 17.16
CA LEU A 34 -10.45 -21.03 18.12
C LEU A 34 -11.97 -21.03 18.19
N SER A 35 -12.66 -21.92 17.46
CA SER A 35 -14.13 -22.03 17.53
C SER A 35 -14.71 -22.26 18.94
N PRO A 36 -14.02 -22.95 19.89
CA PRO A 36 -14.50 -23.06 21.28
C PRO A 36 -14.74 -21.70 21.95
N LEU A 37 -14.06 -20.63 21.52
CA LEU A 37 -14.22 -19.29 22.06
C LEU A 37 -15.47 -18.55 21.53
N LYS A 38 -16.16 -19.08 20.51
CA LYS A 38 -17.23 -18.38 19.78
C LYS A 38 -18.41 -17.93 20.65
N HIS A 39 -18.68 -18.65 21.74
CA HIS A 39 -19.80 -18.38 22.64
C HIS A 39 -19.40 -17.55 23.88
N HIS A 40 -18.15 -17.10 23.94
CA HIS A 40 -17.63 -16.32 25.06
C HIS A 40 -17.51 -14.83 24.68
N ASP A 41 -17.87 -13.95 25.61
CA ASP A 41 -17.69 -12.50 25.47
C ASP A 41 -16.23 -12.11 25.77
N ILE A 42 -15.35 -12.35 24.80
CA ILE A 42 -13.90 -12.11 24.91
C ILE A 42 -13.47 -11.11 23.84
N ASP A 43 -12.75 -10.08 24.28
CA ASP A 43 -12.16 -9.06 23.43
C ASP A 43 -10.64 -9.25 23.29
N GLU A 44 -9.97 -9.92 24.24
CA GLU A 44 -8.52 -10.15 24.21
C GLU A 44 -8.15 -11.62 24.38
N LEU A 45 -7.25 -12.13 23.53
CA LEU A 45 -6.73 -13.48 23.59
C LEU A 45 -5.21 -13.46 23.69
N HIS A 46 -4.66 -14.14 24.70
CA HIS A 46 -3.24 -14.18 25.00
C HIS A 46 -2.77 -15.62 25.02
N PHE A 47 -1.75 -15.94 24.22
CA PHE A 47 -1.08 -17.22 24.21
C PHE A 47 0.25 -17.14 24.92
N MET A 48 0.55 -18.17 25.71
CA MET A 48 1.91 -18.46 26.17
C MET A 48 2.80 -18.80 24.97
N GLU A 49 4.10 -18.59 25.14
CA GLU A 49 5.13 -19.07 24.21
C GLU A 49 5.02 -20.60 24.02
N GLY A 50 5.27 -21.05 22.80
CA GLY A 50 5.06 -22.43 22.41
C GLY A 50 5.45 -22.68 20.97
N ASP A 51 4.77 -23.63 20.35
CA ASP A 51 5.06 -24.15 19.02
C ASP A 51 3.85 -24.05 18.08
N ILE A 52 2.96 -23.07 18.31
CA ILE A 52 1.78 -22.87 17.45
C ILE A 52 2.25 -22.45 16.06
N SER A 53 1.80 -23.19 15.03
CA SER A 53 2.11 -22.94 13.62
C SER A 53 1.01 -22.15 12.90
N TRP A 54 -0.24 -22.32 13.34
CA TRP A 54 -1.40 -21.67 12.75
C TRP A 54 -2.55 -21.58 13.76
N PHE A 55 -3.47 -20.65 13.52
CA PHE A 55 -4.74 -20.61 14.23
C PHE A 55 -5.85 -20.19 13.27
N TYR A 56 -7.08 -20.62 13.54
CA TYR A 56 -8.22 -20.42 12.65
C TYR A 56 -9.55 -20.43 13.42
N ASN A 57 -10.64 -20.05 12.75
CA ASN A 57 -11.96 -19.81 13.33
C ASN A 57 -11.96 -18.75 14.44
N VAL A 58 -11.29 -17.63 14.22
CA VAL A 58 -11.19 -16.50 15.16
C VAL A 58 -12.58 -15.89 15.40
N PRO A 59 -13.09 -15.86 16.66
CA PRO A 59 -14.35 -15.18 16.95
C PRO A 59 -14.33 -13.69 16.61
N ARG A 60 -15.40 -13.19 15.97
CA ARG A 60 -15.52 -11.78 15.54
C ARG A 60 -15.44 -10.74 16.67
N GLY A 61 -15.69 -11.16 17.91
CA GLY A 61 -15.60 -10.33 19.11
C GLY A 61 -14.16 -9.89 19.41
N ILE A 62 -13.17 -10.74 19.12
CA ILE A 62 -11.77 -10.51 19.49
C ILE A 62 -11.24 -9.24 18.82
N LYS A 63 -10.67 -8.36 19.65
CA LYS A 63 -10.04 -7.10 19.27
C LYS A 63 -8.53 -7.11 19.46
N LYS A 64 -8.01 -7.94 20.36
CA LYS A 64 -6.58 -8.06 20.62
C LYS A 64 -6.14 -9.53 20.64
N ILE A 65 -5.07 -9.83 19.93
CA ILE A 65 -4.38 -11.12 20.01
C ILE A 65 -2.92 -10.88 20.39
N VAL A 66 -2.43 -11.62 21.38
CA VAL A 66 -1.01 -11.70 21.75
C VAL A 66 -0.57 -13.15 21.59
N ILE A 67 0.38 -13.40 20.69
CA ILE A 67 0.88 -14.74 20.34
C ILE A 67 2.40 -14.70 20.11
N ASN A 68 3.10 -14.17 21.11
CA ASN A 68 4.55 -14.07 21.07
C ASN A 68 5.21 -15.44 21.23
N GLY A 69 6.44 -15.58 20.70
CA GLY A 69 7.29 -16.74 20.98
C GLY A 69 6.67 -18.06 20.49
N ASN A 70 6.19 -18.06 19.24
CA ASN A 70 5.57 -19.22 18.61
C ASN A 70 6.24 -19.51 17.25
N LYS A 71 5.63 -20.36 16.42
CA LYS A 71 6.18 -20.79 15.13
C LYS A 71 5.32 -20.34 13.94
N LEU A 72 4.58 -19.23 14.08
CA LEU A 72 3.75 -18.72 13.00
C LEU A 72 4.60 -18.33 11.80
N GLU A 73 4.33 -18.92 10.64
CA GLU A 73 4.94 -18.55 9.36
C GLU A 73 4.07 -17.56 8.57
N ASN A 74 2.77 -17.54 8.87
CA ASN A 74 1.77 -16.63 8.31
C ASN A 74 0.71 -16.29 9.37
N ILE A 75 -0.17 -15.33 9.07
CA ILE A 75 -1.36 -15.02 9.88
C ILE A 75 -2.66 -15.21 9.06
N PRO A 76 -3.78 -15.63 9.67
CA PRO A 76 -5.07 -15.81 8.99
C PRO A 76 -5.76 -14.45 8.75
N SER A 77 -5.17 -13.57 7.94
CA SER A 77 -5.60 -12.16 7.78
C SER A 77 -7.09 -11.99 7.44
N LEU A 78 -7.66 -12.92 6.65
CA LEU A 78 -9.10 -12.96 6.30
C LEU A 78 -10.04 -13.03 7.51
N GLU A 79 -9.58 -13.62 8.62
CA GLU A 79 -10.39 -13.75 9.84
C GLU A 79 -10.16 -12.59 10.82
N LEU A 80 -9.16 -11.73 10.56
CA LEU A 80 -8.70 -10.69 11.47
C LEU A 80 -9.23 -9.29 11.14
N GLY A 81 -10.24 -9.17 10.28
CA GLY A 81 -10.77 -7.85 9.87
C GLY A 81 -11.39 -6.99 10.98
N ASN A 82 -11.70 -7.57 12.14
CA ASN A 82 -12.17 -6.84 13.32
C ASN A 82 -11.09 -6.57 14.38
N LEU A 83 -9.87 -7.07 14.16
CA LEU A 83 -8.77 -6.97 15.09
C LEU A 83 -8.24 -5.53 15.12
N VAL A 84 -8.00 -5.02 16.32
CA VAL A 84 -7.49 -3.67 16.58
C VAL A 84 -6.02 -3.72 16.99
N SER A 85 -5.59 -4.78 17.67
CA SER A 85 -4.19 -4.96 18.07
C SER A 85 -3.72 -6.39 17.86
N LEU A 86 -2.56 -6.55 17.23
CA LEU A 86 -1.87 -7.82 17.06
C LEU A 86 -0.44 -7.70 17.58
N GLU A 87 -0.08 -8.59 18.49
CA GLU A 87 1.28 -8.78 18.96
C GLU A 87 1.73 -10.21 18.62
N ALA A 88 2.63 -10.35 17.66
CA ALA A 88 3.15 -11.64 17.18
C ALA A 88 4.68 -11.62 17.08
N ASN A 89 5.32 -11.07 18.12
CA ASN A 89 6.77 -10.98 18.22
C ASN A 89 7.39 -12.38 18.34
N ASN A 90 8.65 -12.56 17.93
CA ASN A 90 9.38 -13.82 18.06
C ASN A 90 8.64 -14.99 17.40
N ASN A 91 8.28 -14.83 16.12
CA ASN A 91 7.69 -15.86 15.27
C ASN A 91 8.58 -16.10 14.04
N ARG A 92 8.02 -16.71 12.98
CA ARG A 92 8.73 -17.02 11.72
C ARG A 92 8.06 -16.35 10.51
N LEU A 93 7.30 -15.28 10.74
CA LEU A 93 6.57 -14.57 9.69
C LEU A 93 7.55 -14.05 8.65
N SER A 94 7.26 -14.33 7.38
CA SER A 94 8.14 -13.93 6.27
C SER A 94 7.54 -12.81 5.40
N LYS A 95 6.22 -12.75 5.32
CA LYS A 95 5.48 -11.72 4.61
C LYS A 95 4.17 -11.45 5.34
N ILE A 96 3.67 -10.23 5.24
CA ILE A 96 2.35 -9.89 5.77
C ILE A 96 1.55 -9.04 4.78
N ASP A 97 0.30 -9.40 4.59
CA ASP A 97 -0.67 -8.64 3.80
C ASP A 97 -1.80 -8.19 4.72
N LEU A 98 -1.96 -6.88 4.86
CA LEU A 98 -2.90 -6.25 5.77
C LEU A 98 -4.23 -5.87 5.10
N LYS A 99 -4.45 -6.24 3.83
CA LYS A 99 -5.64 -5.86 3.03
C LYS A 99 -6.96 -6.09 3.76
N GLU A 100 -7.07 -7.22 4.45
CA GLU A 100 -8.30 -7.64 5.15
C GLU A 100 -8.36 -7.14 6.60
N MET A 101 -7.23 -6.71 7.17
CA MET A 101 -7.09 -6.24 8.56
C MET A 101 -7.50 -4.76 8.72
N THR A 102 -8.66 -4.40 8.18
CA THR A 102 -9.09 -3.00 8.00
C THR A 102 -9.21 -2.15 9.28
N LYS A 103 -9.26 -2.77 10.48
CA LYS A 103 -9.37 -2.08 11.77
C LYS A 103 -8.10 -2.09 12.63
N ILE A 104 -7.01 -2.68 12.14
CA ILE A 104 -5.78 -2.81 12.93
C ILE A 104 -5.18 -1.42 13.20
N ALA A 105 -4.98 -1.10 14.47
CA ALA A 105 -4.41 0.16 14.93
C ALA A 105 -2.99 -0.02 15.49
N SER A 106 -2.69 -1.19 16.07
CA SER A 106 -1.37 -1.49 16.63
C SER A 106 -0.87 -2.85 16.19
N LEU A 107 0.30 -2.88 15.57
CA LEU A 107 0.89 -4.08 14.99
C LEU A 107 2.34 -4.23 15.47
N TYR A 108 2.63 -5.29 16.20
CA TYR A 108 3.96 -5.60 16.73
C TYR A 108 4.41 -6.97 16.20
N LEU A 109 5.46 -6.97 15.37
CA LEU A 109 5.97 -8.12 14.63
C LEU A 109 7.49 -8.26 14.75
N ASN A 110 8.02 -7.88 15.90
CA ASN A 110 9.47 -7.85 16.14
C ASN A 110 10.07 -9.25 16.11
N ASN A 111 11.35 -9.36 15.74
CA ASN A 111 12.07 -10.64 15.73
C ASN A 111 11.33 -11.69 14.89
N ASN A 112 11.08 -11.37 13.62
CA ASN A 112 10.52 -12.29 12.63
C ASN A 112 11.48 -12.37 11.43
N LYS A 113 11.01 -12.87 10.29
CA LYS A 113 11.76 -12.96 9.03
C LYS A 113 11.10 -12.12 7.93
N ILE A 114 10.38 -11.07 8.31
CA ILE A 114 9.54 -10.30 7.39
C ILE A 114 10.44 -9.56 6.41
N HIS A 115 10.22 -9.78 5.12
CA HIS A 115 10.91 -9.05 4.05
C HIS A 115 9.97 -8.15 3.24
N ASP A 116 8.65 -8.28 3.44
CA ASP A 116 7.63 -7.52 2.70
C ASP A 116 6.36 -7.32 3.55
N ILE A 117 5.81 -6.10 3.52
CA ILE A 117 4.57 -5.70 4.21
C ILE A 117 3.70 -4.96 3.20
N LEU A 118 2.50 -5.49 2.95
CA LEU A 118 1.60 -4.98 1.93
C LEU A 118 0.30 -4.43 2.52
N ASN A 119 -0.28 -3.49 1.77
CA ASN A 119 -1.65 -3.00 1.95
C ASN A 119 -1.93 -2.40 3.34
N PHE A 120 -1.08 -1.46 3.79
CA PHE A 120 -1.30 -0.77 5.05
C PHE A 120 -2.70 -0.15 5.12
N PRO A 121 -3.47 -0.41 6.19
CA PRO A 121 -4.78 0.18 6.37
C PRO A 121 -4.66 1.58 6.99
N SER A 122 -5.58 2.46 6.62
CA SER A 122 -5.64 3.83 7.15
C SER A 122 -5.97 3.93 8.63
N SER A 123 -6.32 2.81 9.28
CA SER A 123 -6.51 2.68 10.72
C SER A 123 -5.21 2.49 11.50
N LEU A 124 -4.11 2.12 10.85
CA LEU A 124 -2.85 1.80 11.52
C LEU A 124 -2.24 3.05 12.15
N GLN A 125 -1.92 2.97 13.45
CA GLN A 125 -1.32 4.04 14.25
C GLN A 125 0.09 3.68 14.71
N ILE A 126 0.32 2.42 15.09
CA ILE A 126 1.59 1.94 15.63
C ILE A 126 2.04 0.72 14.84
N LEU A 127 3.26 0.79 14.28
CA LEU A 127 3.92 -0.33 13.63
C LEU A 127 5.27 -0.59 14.29
N ASN A 128 5.48 -1.80 14.80
CA ASN A 128 6.80 -2.25 15.22
C ASN A 128 7.21 -3.51 14.45
N VAL A 129 8.30 -3.40 13.71
CA VAL A 129 8.88 -4.45 12.85
C VAL A 129 10.38 -4.54 13.06
N ASP A 130 10.85 -4.24 14.27
CA ASP A 130 12.26 -4.35 14.63
C ASP A 130 12.79 -5.78 14.42
N ARG A 131 14.06 -5.91 14.05
CA ARG A 131 14.73 -7.22 13.86
C ARG A 131 13.99 -8.12 12.86
N ASN A 132 13.90 -7.63 11.63
CA ASN A 132 13.35 -8.35 10.49
C ASN A 132 14.32 -8.29 9.30
N ASN A 133 13.86 -8.75 8.13
CA ASN A 133 14.66 -8.83 6.90
C ASN A 133 14.15 -7.85 5.83
N LEU A 134 13.60 -6.69 6.23
CA LEU A 134 13.10 -5.69 5.29
C LEU A 134 14.24 -5.15 4.44
N SER A 135 13.99 -4.93 3.15
CA SER A 135 14.93 -4.25 2.22
C SER A 135 14.44 -2.85 1.83
N GLU A 136 13.13 -2.69 1.76
CA GLU A 136 12.41 -1.44 1.62
C GLU A 136 11.12 -1.48 2.45
N LEU A 137 10.60 -0.30 2.79
CA LEU A 137 9.32 -0.15 3.47
C LEU A 137 8.52 0.97 2.81
N ASP A 138 7.42 0.63 2.14
CA ASP A 138 6.49 1.61 1.57
C ASP A 138 5.25 1.74 2.44
N MET A 139 5.13 2.89 3.13
CA MET A 139 4.03 3.18 4.06
C MET A 139 2.76 3.72 3.37
N HIS A 140 2.61 3.52 2.05
CA HIS A 140 1.41 3.91 1.33
C HIS A 140 0.14 3.33 2.00
N GLY A 141 -0.87 4.16 2.28
CA GLY A 141 -2.11 3.77 2.98
C GLY A 141 -1.99 3.77 4.50
N GLY A 142 -0.77 3.84 5.05
CA GLY A 142 -0.46 3.96 6.47
C GLY A 142 -0.35 5.42 6.94
N GLU A 143 -0.99 6.38 6.27
CA GLU A 143 -0.76 7.81 6.55
C GLU A 143 -1.17 8.20 7.97
N SER A 144 -2.05 7.43 8.63
CA SER A 144 -2.49 7.63 10.02
C SER A 144 -1.44 7.26 11.07
N CYS A 145 -0.36 6.56 10.68
CA CYS A 145 0.69 6.13 11.62
C CYS A 145 1.27 7.32 12.39
N THR A 146 1.42 7.12 13.69
CA THR A 146 2.03 8.07 14.63
C THR A 146 3.36 7.56 15.15
N SER A 147 3.59 6.24 15.13
CA SER A 147 4.85 5.63 15.56
C SER A 147 5.20 4.45 14.67
N VAL A 148 6.42 4.46 14.11
CA VAL A 148 6.99 3.36 13.34
C VAL A 148 8.37 3.03 13.90
N SER A 149 8.60 1.78 14.26
CA SER A 149 9.92 1.25 14.60
C SER A 149 10.30 0.12 13.65
N CYS A 150 11.47 0.24 13.04
CA CYS A 150 12.05 -0.69 12.09
C CYS A 150 13.57 -0.84 12.31
N LEU A 151 14.01 -0.75 13.56
CA LEU A 151 15.40 -0.93 13.96
C LEU A 151 15.89 -2.35 13.66
N ASP A 152 17.20 -2.51 13.58
CA ASP A 152 17.85 -3.81 13.35
C ASP A 152 17.31 -4.53 12.09
N ASN A 153 17.03 -3.79 11.02
CA ASN A 153 16.72 -4.33 9.69
C ASN A 153 17.92 -4.06 8.75
N PRO A 154 18.94 -4.93 8.74
CA PRO A 154 20.25 -4.62 8.13
C PRO A 154 20.22 -4.41 6.62
N GLN A 155 19.17 -4.87 5.94
CA GLN A 155 18.97 -4.69 4.49
C GLN A 155 18.08 -3.48 4.16
N LEU A 156 17.45 -2.86 5.15
CA LEU A 156 16.46 -1.81 4.94
C LEU A 156 17.15 -0.50 4.59
N ASN A 157 17.18 -0.20 3.30
CA ASN A 157 17.88 0.98 2.79
C ASN A 157 16.97 2.18 2.60
N LYS A 158 15.67 1.97 2.35
CA LYS A 158 14.74 3.03 1.98
C LYS A 158 13.37 2.86 2.62
N ILE A 159 12.83 3.97 3.12
CA ILE A 159 11.44 4.09 3.58
C ILE A 159 10.74 5.13 2.69
N TYR A 160 9.60 4.75 2.12
CA TYR A 160 8.76 5.62 1.30
C TYR A 160 7.44 5.93 2.00
N ASN A 161 6.84 7.07 1.66
CA ASN A 161 5.49 7.47 2.08
C ASN A 161 5.26 7.50 3.61
N ALA A 162 6.32 7.51 4.41
CA ALA A 162 6.22 7.68 5.85
C ALA A 162 5.61 9.07 6.17
N PRO A 163 4.71 9.19 7.17
CA PRO A 163 4.01 10.42 7.49
C PRO A 163 4.86 11.43 8.28
N VAL A 164 6.11 11.65 7.83
CA VAL A 164 7.12 12.55 8.40
C VAL A 164 6.74 14.03 8.41
N SER A 165 5.68 14.43 7.71
CA SER A 165 5.15 15.79 7.79
C SER A 165 4.38 16.06 9.09
N LYS A 166 3.97 15.02 9.83
CA LYS A 166 3.26 15.14 11.09
C LYS A 166 4.23 15.40 12.24
N HIS A 167 4.04 16.50 12.98
CA HIS A 167 4.93 16.90 14.09
C HIS A 167 5.02 15.89 15.24
N TYR A 168 4.03 15.00 15.38
CA TYR A 168 3.98 13.95 16.40
C TYR A 168 4.35 12.57 15.84
N PHE A 169 4.82 12.47 14.59
CA PHE A 169 5.23 11.20 14.03
C PHE A 169 6.63 10.82 14.52
N GLU A 170 6.72 9.66 15.16
CA GLU A 170 7.96 9.06 15.64
C GLU A 170 8.42 7.97 14.67
N LEU A 171 9.68 8.05 14.21
CA LEU A 171 10.30 7.05 13.35
C LEU A 171 11.63 6.60 13.93
N ASN A 172 11.66 5.35 14.40
CA ASN A 172 12.87 4.66 14.85
C ASN A 172 13.35 3.74 13.71
N LYS A 173 14.54 4.00 13.20
CA LYS A 173 15.14 3.27 12.08
C LYS A 173 16.65 3.22 12.25
N ASP A 174 17.30 2.29 11.55
CA ASP A 174 18.75 2.25 11.52
C ASP A 174 19.34 3.52 10.88
N SER A 175 20.58 3.83 11.25
CA SER A 175 21.28 5.04 10.80
C SER A 175 21.50 5.04 9.29
N HIS A 176 21.72 3.86 8.68
CA HIS A 176 21.91 3.71 7.23
C HIS A 176 20.60 3.84 6.42
N THR A 177 19.45 3.64 7.04
CA THR A 177 18.16 3.66 6.35
C THR A 177 17.78 5.09 5.96
N GLN A 178 17.45 5.33 4.69
CA GLN A 178 17.08 6.66 4.20
C GLN A 178 15.56 6.81 4.11
N VAL A 179 15.04 7.97 4.51
CA VAL A 179 13.62 8.30 4.31
C VAL A 179 13.49 9.11 3.03
N MET A 180 12.69 8.60 2.10
CA MET A 180 12.52 9.17 0.77
C MET A 180 11.41 10.22 0.78
N LEU A 181 11.77 11.49 1.05
CA LEU A 181 10.84 12.62 0.99
C LEU A 181 10.48 12.93 -0.46
N HIS A 182 9.28 12.54 -0.90
CA HIS A 182 8.77 12.98 -2.20
C HIS A 182 8.14 14.37 -2.07
N GLY A 183 8.88 15.41 -2.46
CA GLY A 183 8.27 16.64 -2.95
C GLY A 183 7.69 16.41 -4.33
N GLY A 184 6.37 16.25 -4.45
CA GLY A 184 5.64 16.27 -5.72
C GLY A 184 4.60 15.15 -5.88
N ALA A 185 3.33 15.57 -5.92
CA ALA A 185 2.11 14.94 -6.48
C ALA A 185 1.87 13.41 -6.30
N PRO A 186 0.62 13.02 -6.00
CA PRO A 186 0.29 11.67 -5.54
C PRO A 186 0.62 10.61 -6.60
N LYS A 187 1.52 9.67 -6.24
CA LYS A 187 1.47 8.31 -6.77
C LYS A 187 0.22 7.67 -6.16
N ARG A 188 -0.68 7.12 -6.99
CA ARG A 188 -1.72 6.19 -6.52
C ARG A 188 -1.61 4.86 -7.25
N GLU A 189 -1.26 3.89 -6.42
CA GLU A 189 -1.53 2.45 -6.32
C GLU A 189 -2.16 1.67 -7.47
N ALA A 190 -1.63 0.44 -7.57
CA ALA A 190 -2.16 -0.68 -8.33
C ALA A 190 -3.36 -1.35 -7.62
N LYS A 191 -4.30 -1.88 -8.42
CA LYS A 191 -5.21 -2.97 -8.02
C LYS A 191 -5.21 -4.07 -9.08
N GLU A 192 -4.96 -5.29 -8.60
CA GLU A 192 -5.24 -6.65 -9.11
C GLU A 192 -5.25 -6.97 -10.62
N ASN A 193 -4.45 -7.99 -10.94
CA ASN A 193 -4.23 -8.74 -12.18
C ASN A 193 -5.27 -8.62 -13.31
N VAL A 194 -5.05 -7.63 -14.17
CA VAL A 194 -5.32 -7.68 -15.62
C VAL A 194 -3.98 -7.44 -16.28
N MET A 195 -3.56 -8.25 -17.26
CA MET A 195 -2.24 -8.21 -17.94
C MET A 195 -1.54 -6.83 -17.83
N TYR A 196 -0.68 -6.70 -16.81
CA TYR A 196 -0.32 -5.39 -16.22
C TYR A 196 0.83 -4.69 -16.98
N SER A 197 1.47 -5.37 -17.93
CA SER A 197 2.51 -4.79 -18.80
C SER A 197 1.91 -3.80 -19.80
N ASP A 198 0.86 -4.23 -20.51
CA ASP A 198 0.39 -3.55 -21.72
C ASP A 198 -0.40 -2.28 -21.40
N VAL A 199 -1.13 -2.25 -20.28
CA VAL A 199 -1.86 -1.05 -19.82
C VAL A 199 -0.89 0.00 -19.28
N LYS A 200 0.15 -0.40 -18.55
CA LYS A 200 1.18 0.52 -18.05
C LYS A 200 1.96 1.12 -19.23
N GLU A 201 2.30 0.31 -20.22
CA GLU A 201 2.91 0.77 -21.46
C GLU A 201 1.99 1.72 -22.23
N ALA A 202 0.72 1.38 -22.46
CA ALA A 202 -0.25 2.23 -23.16
C ALA A 202 -0.47 3.59 -22.46
N VAL A 203 -0.51 3.62 -21.12
CA VAL A 203 -0.61 4.86 -20.35
C VAL A 203 0.68 5.68 -20.47
N ASN A 204 1.85 5.05 -20.37
CA ASN A 204 3.13 5.71 -20.56
C ASN A 204 3.26 6.28 -21.99
N GLU A 205 2.83 5.53 -23.00
CA GLU A 205 2.80 5.96 -24.40
C GLU A 205 1.87 7.15 -24.61
N TYR A 206 0.68 7.16 -23.99
CA TYR A 206 -0.22 8.32 -24.02
C TYR A 206 0.46 9.58 -23.49
N TYR A 207 1.10 9.51 -22.32
CA TYR A 207 1.74 10.67 -21.71
C TYR A 207 3.00 11.08 -22.47
N ALA A 208 3.77 10.14 -23.00
CA ALA A 208 4.90 10.43 -23.89
C ALA A 208 4.43 11.14 -25.18
N LEU A 209 3.30 10.70 -25.76
CA LEU A 209 2.70 11.32 -26.93
C LEU A 209 2.19 12.74 -26.63
N LYS A 210 1.52 12.92 -25.49
CA LYS A 210 1.05 14.23 -25.03
C LYS A 210 2.21 15.19 -24.78
N ASN A 211 3.30 14.72 -24.17
CA ASN A 211 4.51 15.51 -23.93
C ASN A 211 5.19 15.92 -25.24
N ARG A 212 5.34 15.00 -26.21
CA ARG A 212 5.87 15.37 -27.53
C ARG A 212 5.03 16.43 -28.22
N TYR A 213 3.70 16.32 -28.13
CA TYR A 213 2.81 17.33 -28.69
C TYR A 213 2.97 18.69 -28.00
N THR A 214 3.04 18.75 -26.67
CA THR A 214 3.21 20.01 -25.94
C THR A 214 4.58 20.65 -26.19
N GLU A 215 5.65 19.87 -26.33
CA GLU A 215 6.98 20.39 -26.71
C GLU A 215 7.02 20.91 -28.16
N ASP A 216 6.35 20.22 -29.10
CA ASP A 216 6.17 20.71 -30.48
C ASP A 216 5.42 22.06 -30.48
N GLN A 217 4.35 22.18 -29.69
CA GLN A 217 3.60 23.43 -29.53
C GLN A 217 4.46 24.54 -28.93
N LYS A 218 5.20 24.27 -27.84
CA LYS A 218 6.15 25.22 -27.23
C LYS A 218 7.17 25.72 -28.23
N THR A 219 7.70 24.83 -29.07
CA THR A 219 8.68 25.20 -30.09
C THR A 219 8.10 26.18 -31.12
N VAL A 220 6.87 25.93 -31.59
CA VAL A 220 6.16 26.84 -32.51
C VAL A 220 5.87 28.18 -31.84
N ILE A 221 5.37 28.15 -30.61
CA ILE A 221 5.05 29.35 -29.82
C ILE A 221 6.31 30.19 -29.59
N ASN A 222 7.42 29.57 -29.16
CA ASN A 222 8.69 30.26 -28.91
C ASN A 222 9.24 30.89 -30.19
N LYS A 223 9.16 30.20 -31.33
CA LYS A 223 9.56 30.76 -32.63
C LYS A 223 8.77 32.03 -32.97
N ILE A 224 7.46 32.04 -32.76
CA ILE A 224 6.61 33.23 -33.00
C ILE A 224 6.94 34.34 -32.00
N MET A 225 7.03 34.01 -30.71
CA MET A 225 7.27 34.97 -29.64
C MET A 225 8.64 35.67 -29.76
N ASN A 226 9.63 34.99 -30.32
CA ASN A 226 11.00 35.52 -30.50
C ASN A 226 11.21 36.31 -31.81
N LYS A 227 10.22 36.44 -32.70
CA LYS A 227 10.35 37.23 -33.94
C LYS A 227 10.60 38.71 -33.63
N LYS A 228 11.76 39.26 -34.01
CA LYS A 228 12.10 40.68 -33.74
C LYS A 228 11.28 41.68 -34.56
N SER A 229 10.72 41.25 -35.70
CA SER A 229 9.97 42.08 -36.65
C SER A 229 8.51 42.36 -36.25
N MET A 230 8.01 41.77 -35.17
CA MET A 230 6.59 41.84 -34.80
C MET A 230 6.36 42.43 -33.41
N SER A 231 5.29 43.21 -33.26
CA SER A 231 4.84 43.70 -31.97
C SER A 231 4.36 42.55 -31.07
N ARG A 232 4.42 42.73 -29.74
CA ARG A 232 3.91 41.74 -28.78
C ARG A 232 2.44 41.40 -29.01
N LYS A 233 1.63 42.38 -29.41
CA LYS A 233 0.19 42.21 -29.69
C LYS A 233 -0.04 41.32 -30.92
N ASP A 234 0.77 41.50 -31.96
CA ASP A 234 0.64 40.71 -33.20
C ASP A 234 1.18 39.29 -33.04
N LYS A 235 2.24 39.12 -32.22
CA LYS A 235 2.73 37.78 -31.84
C LYS A 235 1.67 36.96 -31.11
N VAL A 236 0.97 37.56 -30.14
CA VAL A 236 -0.13 36.88 -29.42
C VAL A 236 -1.27 36.51 -30.38
N ARG A 237 -1.57 37.37 -31.36
CA ARG A 237 -2.57 37.10 -32.39
C ARG A 237 -2.14 35.92 -33.28
N GLU A 238 -0.90 35.92 -33.74
CA GLU A 238 -0.33 34.85 -34.57
C GLU A 238 -0.28 33.51 -33.84
N VAL A 239 0.09 33.50 -32.54
CA VAL A 239 0.04 32.29 -31.70
C VAL A 239 -1.39 31.75 -31.58
N ARG A 240 -2.41 32.60 -31.43
CA ARG A 240 -3.81 32.18 -31.35
C ARG A 240 -4.33 31.57 -32.66
N SER A 241 -3.80 32.02 -33.80
CA SER A 241 -4.13 31.47 -35.12
C SER A 241 -3.18 30.36 -35.58
N ALA A 242 -2.19 29.98 -34.75
CA ALA A 242 -1.18 29.00 -35.14
C ALA A 242 -1.83 27.61 -35.32
N VAL A 243 -1.58 27.00 -36.47
CA VAL A 243 -2.05 25.65 -36.77
C VAL A 243 -1.06 24.65 -36.20
N PHE A 244 -1.50 23.88 -35.20
CA PHE A 244 -0.71 22.79 -34.65
C PHE A 244 -0.91 21.52 -35.47
N ARG A 245 0.17 20.76 -35.66
CA ARG A 245 0.19 19.53 -36.45
C ARG A 245 0.01 18.32 -35.54
N CYS A 246 -0.73 17.31 -36.01
CA CYS A 246 -0.94 16.07 -35.27
C CYS A 246 0.39 15.43 -34.87
N VAL A 247 0.52 15.02 -33.62
CA VAL A 247 1.76 14.44 -33.09
C VAL A 247 2.18 13.15 -33.80
N ASN A 248 1.23 12.37 -34.32
CA ASN A 248 1.47 11.11 -35.03
C ASN A 248 1.75 11.33 -36.53
N CYS A 249 0.78 11.88 -37.27
CA CYS A 249 0.90 12.00 -38.74
C CYS A 249 1.43 13.34 -39.24
N LYS A 250 1.69 14.30 -38.35
CA LYS A 250 2.20 15.64 -38.66
C LYS A 250 1.34 16.48 -39.63
N ARG A 251 0.09 16.07 -39.90
CA ARG A 251 -0.89 16.84 -40.69
C ARG A 251 -1.59 17.92 -39.88
N GLU A 252 -2.11 18.94 -40.55
CA GLU A 252 -2.89 20.03 -39.95
C GLU A 252 -4.17 19.53 -39.28
N GLY A 253 -4.60 20.20 -38.20
CA GLY A 253 -5.73 19.78 -37.36
C GLY A 253 -5.34 19.29 -35.97
N GLY A 254 -4.03 19.11 -35.71
CA GLY A 254 -3.50 18.84 -34.39
C GLY A 254 -3.89 17.46 -33.82
N THR A 255 -3.65 17.30 -32.52
CA THR A 255 -4.07 16.13 -31.75
C THR A 255 -4.93 16.59 -30.59
N LYS A 256 -6.09 15.94 -30.41
CA LYS A 256 -7.01 16.21 -29.32
C LYS A 256 -6.77 15.18 -28.22
N PHE A 257 -6.56 15.63 -26.99
CA PHE A 257 -6.35 14.80 -25.81
C PHE A 257 -7.40 15.16 -24.76
N TRP A 258 -8.09 14.19 -24.18
CA TRP A 258 -9.05 14.41 -23.09
C TRP A 258 -9.18 13.18 -22.20
N LYS A 259 -10.00 13.31 -21.15
CA LYS A 259 -10.45 12.19 -20.31
C LYS A 259 -11.95 12.06 -20.46
N ASP A 260 -12.45 10.83 -20.59
CA ASP A 260 -13.90 10.60 -20.54
C ASP A 260 -14.43 10.62 -19.10
N SER A 261 -15.74 10.38 -18.93
CA SER A 261 -16.42 10.36 -17.63
C SER A 261 -15.91 9.28 -16.67
N ASN A 262 -15.25 8.25 -17.22
CA ASN A 262 -14.66 7.14 -16.47
C ASN A 262 -13.15 7.34 -16.27
N TYR A 263 -12.64 8.53 -16.53
CA TYR A 263 -11.22 8.90 -16.45
C TYR A 263 -10.29 8.18 -17.45
N ASN A 264 -10.85 7.52 -18.48
CA ASN A 264 -10.02 6.90 -19.53
C ASN A 264 -9.35 7.98 -20.38
N LEU A 265 -8.08 7.75 -20.70
CA LEU A 265 -7.27 8.66 -21.50
C LEU A 265 -7.64 8.50 -22.99
N LYS A 266 -8.14 9.56 -23.60
CA LYS A 266 -8.55 9.56 -25.00
C LYS A 266 -7.66 10.47 -25.84
N ALA A 267 -7.31 10.03 -27.04
CA ALA A 267 -6.59 10.86 -28.01
C ALA A 267 -6.98 10.55 -29.45
N ILE A 268 -7.29 11.58 -30.24
CA ILE A 268 -7.58 11.42 -31.67
C ILE A 268 -6.81 12.44 -32.52
N CYS A 269 -6.59 12.08 -33.78
CA CYS A 269 -6.19 13.03 -34.80
C CYS A 269 -7.30 14.07 -35.01
N GLY A 270 -6.97 15.36 -34.90
CA GLY A 270 -7.94 16.44 -35.12
C GLY A 270 -8.15 16.82 -36.58
N ASN A 271 -7.46 16.16 -37.52
CA ASN A 271 -7.71 16.32 -38.95
C ASN A 271 -9.01 15.59 -39.34
N VAL A 272 -10.07 16.35 -39.58
CA VAL A 272 -11.41 15.82 -39.87
C VAL A 272 -11.57 15.31 -41.31
N GLN A 273 -10.74 15.76 -42.25
CA GLN A 273 -10.83 15.37 -43.66
C GLN A 273 -10.08 14.06 -43.95
N ASN A 274 -8.93 13.87 -43.31
CA ASN A 274 -8.09 12.69 -43.47
C ASN A 274 -7.41 12.38 -42.13
N PRO A 275 -8.13 11.78 -41.17
CA PRO A 275 -7.55 11.40 -39.88
C PRO A 275 -6.49 10.30 -40.07
N CYS A 276 -5.47 10.29 -39.22
CA CYS A 276 -4.56 9.14 -39.15
C CYS A 276 -5.08 8.09 -38.17
N ASN A 277 -4.39 6.95 -38.09
CA ASN A 277 -4.70 5.86 -37.17
C ASN A 277 -4.46 6.18 -35.68
N LEU A 278 -4.16 7.44 -35.32
CA LEU A 278 -4.09 7.85 -33.93
C LEU A 278 -5.51 7.89 -33.34
N ASN A 279 -5.87 6.82 -32.63
CA ASN A 279 -7.15 6.65 -31.97
C ASN A 279 -6.94 5.87 -30.66
N ILE A 280 -6.76 6.61 -29.56
CA ILE A 280 -6.69 6.05 -28.21
C ILE A 280 -8.09 6.15 -27.62
N ASN A 281 -8.73 5.00 -27.43
CA ASN A 281 -10.06 4.82 -26.85
C ASN A 281 -9.97 3.99 -25.58
#